data_AF-A0A1Y5HW46-F1
#
_entry.id   AF-A0A1Y5HW46-F1
#
_cell.length_a   1.000
_cell.length_b   1.000
_cell.length_c   1.000
_cell.angle_alpha   90.00
_cell.angle_beta   90.00
_cell.angle_gamma   90.00
#
_symmetry.space_group_name_H-M   'P 1'
#
loop_
_entity.id
_entity.type
_entity.pdbx_description
1 polymer ?
#
loop_
_entity_poly.entity_id
_entity_poly.type
_entity_poly.pdbx_seq_one_letter_code
_entity_poly.pdbx_strand_id
1 'polypeptide(L)'
;TTEVEAVANEFPGVEHSVAYGVEIPGTDGRAGMAALTLKNINQFDEDAFSRHLHEKLPAYAVPVFIRIREQEEITGTFKYRKVELKKENYDLSQVSEPLFVMHPDQSCFMPLMPELAEQIQQQALRF
;
A
#
# COMPACT_ATOMS: atom_id res chain seq x y z
N THR A 1 -7.44 -9.95 4.66
CA THR A 1 -6.85 -9.42 3.41
C THR A 1 -7.82 -9.45 2.26
N THR A 2 -8.64 -10.50 2.10
CA THR A 2 -9.57 -10.65 0.96
C THR A 2 -10.58 -9.51 0.82
N GLU A 3 -11.09 -8.98 1.94
CA GLU A 3 -12.02 -7.85 1.92
C GLU A 3 -11.36 -6.55 1.45
N VAL A 4 -10.13 -6.26 1.92
CA VAL A 4 -9.34 -5.11 1.46
C VAL A 4 -9.05 -5.21 -0.03
N GLU A 5 -8.67 -6.40 -0.51
CA GLU A 5 -8.43 -6.67 -1.94
C GLU A 5 -9.72 -6.46 -2.76
N ALA A 6 -10.86 -6.95 -2.27
CA ALA A 6 -12.16 -6.76 -2.94
C ALA A 6 -12.52 -5.28 -3.07
N VAL A 7 -12.47 -4.53 -1.97
CA VAL A 7 -12.77 -3.10 -1.97
C VAL A 7 -11.78 -2.32 -2.84
N ALA A 8 -10.49 -2.60 -2.76
CA ALA A 8 -9.48 -1.92 -3.58
C ALA A 8 -9.68 -2.18 -5.08
N ASN A 9 -10.06 -3.40 -5.47
CA ASN A 9 -10.35 -3.75 -6.87
C ASN A 9 -11.61 -3.08 -7.43
N GLU A 10 -12.50 -2.56 -6.58
CA GLU A 10 -13.66 -1.79 -7.03
C GLU A 10 -13.33 -0.33 -7.36
N PHE A 11 -12.12 0.15 -7.02
CA PHE A 11 -11.74 1.53 -7.28
C PHE A 11 -11.42 1.74 -8.78
N PRO A 12 -11.91 2.81 -9.42
CA PRO A 12 -11.64 3.08 -10.83
C PRO A 12 -10.15 3.11 -11.16
N GLY A 13 -9.76 2.35 -12.18
CA GLY A 13 -8.38 2.28 -12.66
C GLY A 13 -7.51 1.19 -12.01
N VAL A 14 -7.99 0.55 -10.93
CA VAL A 14 -7.35 -0.64 -10.35
C VAL A 14 -7.73 -1.87 -11.17
N GLU A 15 -6.71 -2.58 -11.68
CA GLU A 15 -6.89 -3.87 -12.36
C GLU A 15 -6.85 -5.03 -11.37
N HIS A 16 -5.92 -4.96 -10.42
CA HIS A 16 -5.75 -5.97 -9.40
C HIS A 16 -5.04 -5.38 -8.18
N SER A 17 -5.34 -5.93 -7.02
CA SER A 17 -4.71 -5.57 -5.76
C SER A 17 -4.33 -6.80 -4.94
N VAL A 18 -3.25 -6.65 -4.17
CA VAL A 18 -2.74 -7.68 -3.27
C VAL A 18 -2.52 -7.06 -1.90
N ALA A 19 -3.25 -7.54 -0.89
CA ALA A 19 -3.09 -7.11 0.49
C ALA A 19 -2.27 -8.11 1.30
N TYR A 20 -1.34 -7.59 2.10
CA TYR A 20 -0.44 -8.35 2.95
C TYR A 20 -0.01 -7.53 4.17
N GLY A 21 0.35 -8.22 5.26
CA GLY A 21 0.88 -7.56 6.44
C GLY A 21 2.39 -7.33 6.33
N VAL A 22 2.87 -6.22 6.86
CA VAL A 22 4.28 -5.86 6.89
C VAL A 22 4.71 -5.46 8.29
N GLU A 23 5.95 -5.75 8.65
CA GLU A 23 6.48 -5.42 9.98
C GLU A 23 7.00 -3.98 9.97
N ILE A 24 6.62 -3.21 10.99
CA ILE A 24 7.18 -1.88 11.24
C ILE A 24 8.10 -1.99 12.47
N PRO A 25 9.38 -1.58 12.36
CA PRO A 25 10.30 -1.55 13.48
C PRO A 25 9.71 -0.79 14.68
N GLY A 26 9.74 -1.39 15.87
CA GLY A 26 9.26 -0.74 17.10
C GLY A 26 7.76 -0.85 17.39
N THR A 27 7.02 -1.63 16.59
CA THR A 27 5.60 -1.92 16.85
C THR A 27 5.40 -3.41 17.14
N ASP A 28 4.53 -3.73 18.09
CA ASP A 28 4.08 -5.10 18.33
C ASP A 28 2.96 -5.45 17.35
N GLY A 29 3.32 -5.91 16.14
CA GLY A 29 2.34 -6.35 15.15
C GLY A 29 2.78 -6.19 13.70
N ARG A 30 1.79 -6.30 12.80
CA ARG A 30 1.97 -6.07 11.36
C ARG A 30 1.00 -4.99 10.92
N ALA A 31 1.50 -3.99 10.21
CA ALA A 31 0.68 -3.01 9.53
C ALA A 31 0.12 -3.59 8.22
N GLY A 32 -1.07 -3.15 7.83
CA GLY A 32 -1.65 -3.50 6.54
C GLY A 32 -0.92 -2.81 5.40
N MET A 33 -0.53 -3.56 4.37
CA MET A 33 -0.02 -3.03 3.11
C MET A 33 -0.85 -3.56 1.95
N ALA A 34 -1.09 -2.72 0.94
CA ALA A 34 -1.74 -3.12 -0.31
C ALA A 34 -0.92 -2.69 -1.53
N ALA A 35 -0.63 -3.61 -2.44
CA ALA A 35 -0.08 -3.29 -3.75
C ALA A 35 -1.24 -3.20 -4.76
N LEU A 36 -1.35 -2.08 -5.47
CA LEU A 36 -2.33 -1.83 -6.51
C LEU A 36 -1.64 -1.87 -7.87
N THR A 37 -2.16 -2.66 -8.79
CA THR A 37 -1.80 -2.63 -10.20
C THR A 37 -2.81 -1.76 -10.93
N LEU A 38 -2.36 -0.67 -11.53
CA LEU A 38 -3.20 0.29 -12.23
C LEU A 38 -2.97 0.24 -13.75
N LYS A 39 -4.01 0.55 -14.53
CA LYS A 39 -3.87 0.74 -15.98
C LYS A 39 -2.97 1.91 -16.35
N ASN A 40 -3.02 2.97 -15.55
CA ASN A 40 -2.23 4.18 -15.73
C ASN A 40 -1.97 4.81 -14.37
N ILE A 41 -0.72 4.77 -13.94
CA ILE A 41 -0.31 5.28 -12.62
C ILE A 41 -0.47 6.80 -12.50
N ASN A 42 -0.43 7.54 -13.62
CA ASN A 42 -0.51 9.00 -13.62
C ASN A 42 -1.92 9.55 -13.38
N GLN A 43 -2.93 8.67 -13.37
CA GLN A 43 -4.33 9.03 -13.11
C GLN A 43 -4.78 8.59 -11.71
N PHE A 44 -3.86 8.06 -10.90
CA PHE A 44 -4.19 7.66 -9.55
C PHE A 44 -4.42 8.89 -8.68
N ASP A 45 -5.57 8.91 -8.01
CA ASP A 45 -5.95 9.92 -7.01
C ASP A 45 -5.96 9.23 -5.64
N GLU A 46 -4.89 9.42 -4.89
CA GLU A 46 -4.67 8.79 -3.59
C GLU A 46 -5.68 9.26 -2.53
N ASP A 47 -6.17 10.49 -2.63
CA ASP A 47 -7.19 11.04 -1.73
C ASP A 47 -8.56 10.42 -2.01
N ALA A 48 -8.92 10.25 -3.29
CA ALA A 48 -10.13 9.53 -3.69
C ALA A 48 -10.06 8.07 -3.30
N PHE A 49 -8.90 7.43 -3.45
CA PHE A 49 -8.70 6.06 -3.01
C PHE A 49 -8.83 5.92 -1.49
N SER A 50 -8.23 6.83 -0.72
CA SER A 50 -8.37 6.85 0.74
C SER A 50 -9.83 6.96 1.17
N ARG A 51 -10.59 7.89 0.59
CA ARG A 51 -12.02 8.05 0.86
C ARG A 51 -12.81 6.78 0.56
N HIS A 52 -12.57 6.18 -0.62
CA HIS A 52 -13.23 4.93 -1.02
C HIS A 52 -12.97 3.78 -0.04
N LEU A 53 -11.73 3.66 0.48
CA LEU A 53 -11.42 2.66 1.50
C LEU A 53 -12.14 2.95 2.82
N HIS A 54 -12.11 4.19 3.31
CA HIS A 54 -12.76 4.56 4.58
C HIS A 54 -14.28 4.45 4.56
N GLU A 55 -14.91 4.62 3.39
CA GLU A 55 -16.36 4.46 3.22
C GLU A 55 -16.80 2.98 3.26
N LYS A 56 -15.91 2.07 2.85
CA LYS A 56 -16.23 0.65 2.64
C LYS A 56 -15.59 -0.31 3.64
N LEU A 57 -14.55 0.13 4.34
CA LEU A 57 -13.82 -0.67 5.32
C LEU A 57 -13.86 -0.01 6.69
N PRO A 58 -13.90 -0.80 7.77
CA PRO A 58 -13.66 -0.26 9.10
C PRO A 58 -12.23 0.29 9.21
N ALA A 59 -12.01 1.30 10.04
CA ALA A 59 -10.73 2.01 10.16
C ALA A 59 -9.52 1.07 10.38
N TYR A 60 -9.68 -0.01 11.15
CA TYR A 60 -8.60 -0.97 11.41
C TYR A 60 -8.23 -1.86 10.21
N ALA A 61 -9.11 -1.95 9.20
CA ALA A 61 -8.89 -2.75 7.99
C ALA A 61 -8.27 -1.93 6.86
N VAL A 62 -8.24 -0.60 6.98
CA VAL A 62 -7.61 0.28 6.01
C VAL A 62 -6.08 0.04 6.04
N PRO A 63 -5.45 -0.29 4.90
CA PRO A 63 -4.01 -0.47 4.84
C PRO A 63 -3.27 0.84 5.18
N VAL A 64 -2.21 0.72 5.96
CA VAL A 64 -1.31 1.81 6.32
C VAL A 64 -0.38 2.15 5.15
N PHE A 65 0.04 1.15 4.37
CA PHE A 65 0.92 1.37 3.22
C PHE A 65 0.23 0.97 1.92
N ILE A 66 0.46 1.75 0.87
CA ILE A 66 0.04 1.39 -0.49
C ILE A 66 1.21 1.51 -1.47
N ARG A 67 1.31 0.56 -2.39
CA ARG A 67 2.28 0.59 -3.50
C ARG A 67 1.53 0.62 -4.81
N ILE A 68 1.90 1.56 -5.69
CA ILE A 68 1.25 1.73 -6.97
C ILE A 68 2.16 1.19 -8.06
N ARG A 69 1.70 0.17 -8.77
CA ARG A 69 2.44 -0.49 -9.83
C ARG A 69 1.73 -0.27 -11.15
N GLU A 70 2.51 -0.01 -12.19
CA GLU A 70 1.98 0.00 -13.55
C GLU A 70 1.75 -1.43 -14.03
N GLN A 71 0.72 -1.62 -14.85
CA GLN A 71 0.44 -2.91 -15.47
C GLN A 71 1.60 -3.31 -16.40
N GLU A 72 2.51 -4.15 -15.92
CA GLU A 72 3.43 -4.89 -16.77
C GLU A 72 2.73 -6.13 -17.34
N GLU A 73 2.98 -6.46 -18.62
CA GLU A 73 2.44 -7.64 -19.31
C GLU A 73 2.53 -8.87 -18.40
N ILE A 74 1.38 -9.32 -17.89
CA ILE A 74 1.29 -10.36 -16.85
C ILE A 74 1.69 -11.72 -17.47
N THR A 75 2.99 -11.98 -17.52
CA THR A 75 3.55 -13.29 -17.84
C THR A 75 3.68 -14.11 -16.56
N GLY A 76 2.56 -14.63 -16.08
CA GLY A 76 2.53 -15.80 -15.18
C GLY A 76 2.81 -15.57 -13.69
N THR A 77 2.02 -16.28 -12.87
CA THR A 77 2.20 -16.59 -11.44
C THR A 77 2.16 -15.43 -10.40
N PHE A 78 0.93 -15.00 -10.08
CA PHE A 78 0.59 -14.16 -8.91
C PHE A 78 1.12 -14.68 -7.55
N LYS A 79 1.32 -16.00 -7.40
CA LYS A 79 1.75 -16.62 -6.15
C LYS A 79 3.20 -16.29 -5.79
N TYR A 80 4.09 -16.19 -6.78
CA TYR A 80 5.47 -15.75 -6.56
C TYR A 80 5.51 -14.25 -6.21
N ARG A 81 4.69 -13.45 -6.90
CA ARG A 81 4.59 -12.00 -6.64
C ARG A 81 4.21 -11.66 -5.20
N LYS A 82 3.30 -12.41 -4.55
CA LYS A 82 2.94 -12.10 -3.13
C LYS A 82 4.10 -12.35 -2.15
N VAL A 83 4.99 -13.30 -2.44
CA VAL A 83 6.18 -13.55 -1.63
C VAL A 83 7.20 -12.43 -1.83
N GLU A 84 7.42 -12.01 -3.08
CA GLU A 84 8.28 -10.88 -3.43
C GLU A 84 7.78 -9.58 -2.81
N LEU A 85 6.49 -9.25 -2.97
CA LEU A 85 5.87 -8.07 -2.37
C LEU A 85 6.04 -8.00 -0.85
N LYS A 86 5.94 -9.15 -0.16
CA LYS A 86 6.19 -9.22 1.29
C LYS A 86 7.66 -9.03 1.64
N LYS A 87 8.57 -9.48 0.78
CA LYS A 87 10.03 -9.35 0.98
C LYS A 87 10.50 -7.93 0.70
N GLU A 88 9.98 -7.31 -0.35
CA GLU A 88 10.24 -5.92 -0.76
C GLU A 88 9.64 -4.92 0.22
N ASN A 89 8.44 -5.21 0.74
CA ASN A 89 7.78 -4.37 1.75
C ASN A 89 7.66 -2.90 1.26
N TYR A 90 7.76 -1.93 2.16
CA TYR A 90 7.87 -0.49 1.87
C TYR A 90 9.33 -0.02 1.73
N ASP A 91 10.27 -0.93 1.42
CA ASP A 91 11.70 -0.61 1.32
C ASP A 91 12.02 0.12 0.02
N LEU A 92 12.22 1.44 0.11
CA LEU A 92 12.59 2.32 -1.01
C LEU A 92 13.93 1.97 -1.67
N SER A 93 14.77 1.13 -1.05
CA SER A 93 16.01 0.63 -1.69
C SER A 93 15.77 -0.57 -2.60
N GLN A 94 14.66 -1.29 -2.40
CA GLN A 94 14.29 -2.48 -3.17
C GLN A 94 13.28 -2.17 -4.28
N VAL A 95 12.52 -1.08 -4.14
CA VAL A 95 11.41 -0.74 -5.04
C VAL A 95 11.58 0.66 -5.61
N SER A 96 11.29 0.81 -6.90
CA SER A 96 11.29 2.11 -7.59
C SER A 96 9.87 2.64 -7.82
N GLU A 97 8.85 1.83 -7.54
CA GLU A 97 7.47 2.25 -7.72
C GLU A 97 7.00 3.22 -6.64
N PRO A 98 6.01 4.09 -6.95
CA PRO A 98 5.42 4.98 -5.97
C PRO A 98 4.85 4.23 -4.77
N LEU A 99 5.35 4.58 -3.59
CA LEU A 99 4.86 4.13 -2.30
C LEU A 99 4.17 5.29 -1.58
N PHE A 100 3.09 4.99 -0.87
CA PHE A 100 2.41 5.95 -0.02
C PHE A 100 2.15 5.32 1.36
N VAL A 101 2.07 6.17 2.36
CA VAL A 101 1.77 5.82 3.74
C VAL A 101 0.58 6.64 4.23
N MET A 102 -0.29 6.03 5.02
CA MET A 102 -1.40 6.69 5.70
C MET A 102 -0.82 7.57 6.80
N HIS A 103 -1.15 8.86 6.81
CA HIS A 103 -0.70 9.74 7.87
C HIS A 103 -1.40 9.36 9.20
N PRO A 104 -0.70 9.26 10.35
CA PRO A 104 -1.34 8.88 11.62
C PRO A 104 -2.49 9.80 12.03
N ASP A 105 -2.34 11.10 11.78
CA ASP A 105 -3.34 12.12 12.12
C ASP A 105 -4.29 12.49 10.97
N GLN A 106 -4.15 11.90 9.77
CA GLN A 106 -4.98 12.26 8.62
C GLN A 106 -5.48 11.00 7.90
N SER A 107 -6.74 10.99 7.48
CA SER A 107 -7.31 9.93 6.65
C SER A 107 -6.92 10.08 5.17
N CYS A 108 -5.67 10.43 4.89
CA CYS A 108 -5.12 10.58 3.54
C CYS A 108 -3.77 9.87 3.41
N PHE A 109 -3.51 9.41 2.19
CA PHE A 109 -2.23 8.82 1.83
C PHE A 109 -1.27 9.93 1.41
N MET A 110 -0.03 9.85 1.88
CA MET A 110 1.04 10.73 1.46
C MET A 110 2.19 9.94 0.83
N PRO A 111 2.89 10.48 -0.19
CA PRO A 111 4.05 9.81 -0.77
C PRO A 111 5.09 9.46 0.30
N LEU A 112 5.56 8.22 0.28
CA LEU A 112 6.63 7.76 1.15
C LEU A 112 7.97 8.23 0.60
N MET A 113 8.42 9.39 1.06
CA MET A 113 9.74 9.91 0.75
C MET A 113 10.82 9.22 1.60
N PRO A 114 12.09 9.17 1.16
CA PRO A 114 13.20 8.57 1.90
C PRO A 114 13.30 9.07 3.34
N GLU A 115 13.11 10.37 3.56
CA GLU A 115 13.15 11.00 4.87
C GLU A 115 12.03 10.49 5.78
N LEU A 116 10.84 10.29 5.22
CA LEU A 116 9.69 9.76 5.95
C LEU A 116 9.88 8.28 6.29
N ALA A 117 10.39 7.49 5.34
CA ALA A 117 10.73 6.10 5.58
C ALA A 117 11.78 5.94 6.68
N GLU A 118 12.79 6.83 6.72
CA GLU A 118 13.79 6.87 7.78
C GLU A 118 13.15 7.23 9.13
N GLN A 119 12.23 8.20 9.19
CA GLN A 119 11.49 8.52 10.42
C GLN A 119 10.67 7.34 10.95
N ILE A 120 10.05 6.55 10.07
CA ILE A 120 9.34 5.32 10.43
C ILE A 120 10.33 4.28 11.00
N GLN A 121 11.49 4.10 10.35
CA GLN A 121 12.53 3.19 10.84
C GLN A 121 13.12 3.62 12.19
N GLN A 122 13.29 4.92 12.39
CA GLN A 122 13.81 5.52 13.62
C GLN A 122 12.75 5.64 14.74
N GLN A 123 11.52 5.13 14.52
CA GLN A 123 10.41 5.20 15.47
C GLN A 123 9.97 6.63 15.83
N ALA A 124 10.30 7.61 14.98
CA ALA A 124 9.89 9.00 15.14
C ALA A 124 8.41 9.21 14.78
N LEU A 125 7.86 8.34 13.91
CA LEU A 125 6.44 8.25 13.58
C LEU A 125 5.86 6.93 14.09
N ARG A 126 4.72 7.02 14.77
CA ARG A 126 3.99 5.86 15.31
C ARG A 126 2.62 5.77 14.64
N PHE A 127 2.23 4.54 14.30
CA PHE A 127 0.96 4.18 13.67
C PHE A 127 0.16 3.26 14.60
#